data_AF-A0A972R555-F1
#
_entry.id   AF-A0A972R555-F1
#
_cell.length_a   1.000
_cell.length_b   1.000
_cell.length_c   1.000
_cell.angle_alpha   90.00
_cell.angle_beta   90.00
_cell.angle_gamma   90.00
#
_symmetry.space_group_name_H-M   'P 1'
#
loop_
_entity.id
_entity.type
_entity.pdbx_description
1 polymer ?
#
loop_
_entity_poly.entity_id
_entity_poly.type
_entity_poly.pdbx_seq_one_letter_code
_entity_poly.pdbx_strand_id
1 'polypeptide(L)'
;MISEQKQVLPEPDVYGLFLCAVTEMEAGHQLWRKKQYEEFIKVLQTSGICLARALLSARGVSVDGSIENLLSEMNTVGDSNYPVYKSILDVLSFNAGAEVKKEHIREIYKDYQSTLTNARKLLVHDLNYNEKIWQKLTEIFYTRTGLKQLSVVILSLIVLITLPVAIYRYIGPMAVYDLDGQIFWKSKPTVPFSTQNSRHFAVIADNKSREYAVDFTDPEDIFMLRLDPVNKHYLTEIEIQSIRLLGQDDVLLRQLLFDNSMYWSCDNCIGLEKNSNAYRMRPANNDPFLTSSAINEKGVKKITIKMRAVSKKTFWEWALGIEKNLEF
;
A
#
# COMPACT_ATOMS: atom_id res chain seq x y z
N MET A 1 27.64 -7.21 26.15
CA MET A 1 26.79 -8.35 25.74
C MET A 1 27.09 -8.63 24.29
N ILE A 2 27.91 -9.65 24.04
CA ILE A 2 28.23 -10.11 22.69
C ILE A 2 26.99 -10.88 22.23
N SER A 3 26.36 -10.41 21.16
CA SER A 3 25.26 -11.12 20.51
C SER A 3 25.84 -12.44 20.00
N GLU A 4 25.35 -13.54 20.55
CA GLU A 4 25.52 -14.87 19.95
C GLU A 4 24.87 -14.81 18.56
N GLN A 5 25.70 -14.64 17.53
CA GLN A 5 25.33 -15.04 16.19
C GLN A 5 25.02 -16.54 16.27
N LYS A 6 23.74 -16.90 16.20
CA LYS A 6 23.31 -18.24 15.84
C LYS A 6 24.10 -18.61 14.58
N GLN A 7 25.07 -19.50 14.73
CA GLN A 7 25.68 -20.20 13.61
C GLN A 7 24.55 -20.89 12.89
N VAL A 8 24.10 -20.31 11.78
CA VAL A 8 23.27 -21.00 10.81
C VAL A 8 24.18 -22.10 10.28
N LEU A 9 23.96 -23.33 10.75
CA LEU A 9 24.61 -24.50 10.17
C LEU A 9 24.39 -24.43 8.65
N PRO A 10 25.43 -24.67 7.83
CA PRO A 10 25.24 -24.76 6.39
C PRO A 10 24.12 -25.77 6.12
N GLU A 11 23.16 -25.39 5.26
CA GLU A 11 22.10 -26.31 4.85
C GLU A 11 22.73 -27.65 4.45
N PRO A 12 22.18 -28.77 4.94
CA PRO A 12 22.78 -30.07 4.71
C PRO A 12 22.84 -30.35 3.21
N ASP A 13 24.04 -30.64 2.70
CA ASP A 13 24.26 -31.00 1.30
C ASP A 13 23.35 -32.16 0.92
N VAL A 14 22.52 -31.95 -0.13
CA VAL A 14 21.56 -32.93 -0.66
C VAL A 14 22.25 -34.27 -0.95
N TYR A 15 23.50 -34.24 -1.44
CA TYR A 15 24.30 -35.43 -1.67
C TYR A 15 24.70 -36.13 -0.37
N GLY A 16 25.07 -35.37 0.66
CA GLY A 16 25.39 -35.90 1.99
C GLY A 16 24.18 -36.57 2.65
N LEU A 17 22.99 -35.97 2.52
CA LEU A 17 21.74 -36.56 3.03
C LEU A 17 21.34 -37.84 2.27
N PHE A 18 21.48 -37.85 0.96
CA PHE A 18 21.21 -39.06 0.17
C PHE A 18 22.23 -40.18 0.48
N LEU A 19 23.50 -39.83 0.67
CA LEU A 19 24.55 -40.78 1.08
C LEU A 19 24.28 -41.34 2.48
N CYS A 20 23.81 -40.51 3.42
CA CYS A 20 23.34 -40.97 4.73
C CYS A 20 22.26 -42.05 4.57
N ALA A 21 21.22 -41.79 3.77
CA ALA A 21 20.13 -42.74 3.57
C ALA A 21 20.63 -44.09 3.01
N VAL A 22 21.51 -44.08 2.00
CA VAL A 22 22.08 -45.31 1.44
C VAL A 22 22.93 -46.06 2.46
N THR A 23 23.76 -45.35 3.23
CA THR A 23 24.66 -45.96 4.22
C THR A 23 23.88 -46.61 5.37
N GLU A 24 22.85 -45.93 5.87
CA GLU A 24 21.95 -46.47 6.90
C GLU A 24 21.19 -47.69 6.37
N MET A 25 20.71 -47.66 5.13
CA MET A 25 20.06 -48.82 4.51
C MET A 25 20.98 -50.05 4.42
N GLU A 26 22.26 -49.85 4.08
CA GLU A 26 23.27 -50.91 4.07
C GLU A 26 23.56 -51.46 5.48
N ALA A 27 23.65 -50.59 6.49
CA ALA A 27 23.77 -51.00 7.89
C ALA A 27 22.55 -51.81 8.35
N GLY A 28 21.34 -51.38 7.97
CA GLY A 28 20.09 -52.10 8.21
C GLY A 28 20.11 -53.52 7.63
N HIS A 29 20.58 -53.69 6.40
CA HIS A 29 20.71 -55.03 5.79
C HIS A 29 21.55 -56.00 6.64
N GLN A 30 22.62 -55.50 7.25
CA GLN A 30 23.48 -56.32 8.11
C GLN A 30 22.77 -56.69 9.43
N LEU A 31 22.03 -55.76 10.03
CA LEU A 31 21.23 -55.99 11.25
C LEU A 31 20.09 -56.97 11.02
N TRP A 32 19.45 -56.91 9.85
CA TRP A 32 18.42 -57.87 9.42
C TRP A 32 18.98 -59.29 9.37
N ARG A 33 20.17 -59.48 8.77
CA ARG A 33 20.85 -60.80 8.73
C ARG A 33 21.18 -61.35 10.12
N LYS A 34 21.49 -60.45 11.06
CA LYS A 34 21.76 -60.80 12.48
C LYS A 34 20.48 -60.97 13.31
N LYS A 35 19.29 -60.80 12.73
CA LYS A 35 17.98 -60.86 13.39
C LYS A 35 17.80 -59.81 14.50
N GLN A 36 18.50 -58.68 14.41
CA GLN A 36 18.41 -57.56 15.35
C GLN A 36 17.33 -56.57 14.88
N TYR A 37 16.05 -56.94 15.03
CA TYR A 37 14.93 -56.23 14.38
C TYR A 37 14.65 -54.84 14.95
N GLU A 38 14.86 -54.61 16.26
CA GLU A 38 14.64 -53.29 16.86
C GLU A 38 15.68 -52.26 16.39
N GLU A 39 16.95 -52.66 16.36
CA GLU A 39 18.04 -51.82 15.83
C GLU A 39 17.88 -51.60 14.32
N PHE A 40 17.43 -52.64 13.60
CA PHE A 40 17.10 -52.56 12.19
C PHE A 40 16.02 -51.49 11.91
N ILE A 41 14.93 -51.45 12.69
CA ILE A 41 13.85 -50.47 12.52
C ILE A 41 14.39 -49.05 12.75
N LYS A 42 15.19 -48.83 13.80
CA LYS A 42 15.78 -47.51 14.08
C LYS A 42 16.66 -47.01 12.94
N VAL A 43 17.52 -47.88 12.42
CA VAL A 43 18.39 -47.57 11.28
C VAL A 43 17.58 -47.30 10.01
N LEU A 44 16.51 -48.06 9.77
CA LEU A 44 15.60 -47.84 8.64
C LEU A 44 14.89 -46.49 8.74
N GLN A 45 14.45 -46.09 9.95
CA GLN A 45 13.87 -44.78 10.21
C GLN A 45 14.86 -43.64 9.98
N THR A 46 16.12 -43.78 10.45
CA THR A 46 17.19 -42.82 10.17
C THR A 46 17.42 -42.67 8.67
N SER A 47 17.45 -43.78 7.93
CA SER A 47 17.51 -43.76 6.46
C SER A 47 16.33 -43.00 5.86
N GLY A 48 15.11 -43.26 6.34
CA GLY A 48 13.88 -42.56 5.93
C GLY A 48 13.97 -41.06 6.13
N ILE A 49 14.42 -40.61 7.30
CA ILE A 49 14.63 -39.19 7.64
C ILE A 49 15.65 -38.55 6.70
N CYS A 50 16.81 -39.19 6.50
CA CYS A 50 17.85 -38.69 5.61
C CYS A 50 17.34 -38.56 4.15
N LEU A 51 16.56 -39.53 3.66
CA LEU A 51 16.00 -39.50 2.31
C LEU A 51 14.92 -38.43 2.14
N ALA A 52 14.02 -38.29 3.12
CA ALA A 52 12.97 -37.26 3.12
C ALA A 52 13.60 -35.86 3.05
N ARG A 53 14.60 -35.61 3.90
CA ARG A 53 15.32 -34.33 3.92
C ARG A 53 16.06 -34.07 2.62
N ALA A 54 16.67 -35.09 2.01
CA ALA A 54 17.34 -34.92 0.71
C ALA A 54 16.35 -34.48 -0.37
N LEU A 55 15.18 -35.13 -0.45
CA LEU A 55 14.14 -34.81 -1.45
C LEU A 55 13.52 -33.43 -1.24
N LEU A 56 13.26 -33.03 0.00
CA LEU A 56 12.71 -31.71 0.32
C LEU A 56 13.75 -30.60 0.11
N SER A 57 15.00 -30.83 0.50
CA SER A 57 16.11 -29.89 0.31
C SER A 57 16.42 -29.69 -1.18
N ALA A 58 16.34 -30.74 -2.00
CA ALA A 58 16.47 -30.63 -3.45
C ALA A 58 15.40 -29.73 -4.10
N ARG A 59 14.30 -29.47 -3.40
CA ARG A 59 13.19 -28.59 -3.83
C ARG A 59 13.24 -27.20 -3.20
N GLY A 60 14.29 -26.91 -2.42
CA GLY A 60 14.43 -25.64 -1.70
C GLY A 60 13.59 -25.55 -0.43
N VAL A 61 13.08 -26.68 0.09
CA VAL A 61 12.35 -26.73 1.36
C VAL A 61 13.31 -27.15 2.47
N SER A 62 13.57 -26.23 3.41
CA SER A 62 14.37 -26.52 4.60
C SER A 62 13.48 -27.02 5.73
N VAL A 63 13.67 -28.29 6.12
CA VAL A 63 12.94 -28.91 7.23
C VAL A 63 13.91 -29.39 8.31
N ASP A 64 13.55 -29.18 9.58
CA ASP A 64 14.25 -29.82 10.68
C ASP A 64 14.04 -31.34 10.61
N GLY A 65 14.96 -32.14 11.14
CA GLY A 65 14.89 -33.60 11.04
C GLY A 65 13.76 -34.23 11.86
N SER A 66 12.78 -33.45 12.33
CA SER A 66 11.66 -33.96 13.10
C SER A 66 10.68 -34.70 12.20
N ILE A 67 10.20 -35.84 12.67
CA ILE A 67 9.28 -36.69 11.89
C ILE A 67 7.98 -35.92 11.60
N GLU A 68 7.43 -35.21 12.58
CA GLU A 68 6.17 -34.45 12.42
C GLU A 68 6.22 -33.41 11.30
N ASN A 69 7.32 -32.65 11.21
CA ASN A 69 7.47 -31.64 10.15
C ASN A 69 7.73 -32.29 8.78
N LEU A 70 8.48 -33.39 8.73
CA LEU A 70 8.68 -34.15 7.49
C LEU A 70 7.36 -34.74 6.97
N LEU A 71 6.51 -35.25 7.87
CA LEU A 71 5.18 -35.76 7.52
C LEU A 71 4.28 -34.66 6.94
N SER A 72 4.26 -33.48 7.58
CA SER A 72 3.49 -32.32 7.12
C SER A 72 3.91 -31.89 5.71
N GLU A 73 5.22 -31.68 5.50
CA GLU A 73 5.76 -31.20 4.22
C GLU A 73 5.70 -32.26 3.10
N MET A 74 5.83 -33.55 3.41
CA MET A 74 5.67 -34.58 2.38
C MET A 74 4.22 -34.74 1.90
N ASN A 75 3.24 -34.43 2.75
CA ASN A 75 1.81 -34.51 2.40
C ASN A 75 1.32 -33.32 1.56
N THR A 76 2.03 -32.20 1.56
CA THR A 76 1.70 -31.01 0.76
C THR A 76 2.31 -31.06 -0.66
N VAL A 77 3.24 -31.99 -0.90
CA VAL A 77 3.98 -32.12 -2.16
C VAL A 77 3.19 -32.99 -3.15
N GLY A 78 2.73 -32.38 -4.26
CA GLY A 78 1.76 -32.96 -5.21
C GLY A 78 2.08 -34.32 -5.87
N ASP A 79 1.00 -34.95 -6.36
CA ASP A 79 0.80 -36.37 -6.71
C ASP A 79 1.87 -37.14 -7.50
N SER A 80 2.73 -36.48 -8.29
CA SER A 80 3.68 -37.19 -9.20
C SER A 80 4.75 -38.03 -8.49
N ASN A 81 5.06 -37.73 -7.23
CA ASN A 81 6.07 -38.42 -6.42
C ASN A 81 5.49 -39.26 -5.27
N TYR A 82 4.16 -39.39 -5.24
CA TYR A 82 3.43 -40.06 -4.17
C TYR A 82 3.95 -41.47 -3.83
N PRO A 83 4.35 -42.33 -4.77
CA PRO A 83 4.88 -43.65 -4.44
C PRO A 83 6.17 -43.61 -3.61
N VAL A 84 7.07 -42.66 -3.91
CA VAL A 84 8.36 -42.52 -3.19
C VAL A 84 8.14 -41.96 -1.80
N TYR A 85 7.30 -40.93 -1.67
CA TYR A 85 6.98 -40.35 -0.37
C TYR A 85 6.20 -41.34 0.49
N LYS A 86 5.22 -42.06 -0.06
CA LYS A 86 4.45 -43.08 0.67
C LYS A 86 5.37 -44.14 1.29
N SER A 87 6.31 -44.70 0.55
CA SER A 87 7.23 -45.70 1.10
C SER A 87 8.18 -45.14 2.16
N ILE A 88 8.50 -43.85 2.13
CA ILE A 88 9.22 -43.17 3.23
C ILE A 88 8.32 -43.03 4.45
N LEU A 89 7.05 -42.62 4.28
CA LEU A 89 6.07 -42.52 5.37
C LEU A 89 5.84 -43.87 6.05
N ASP A 90 5.72 -44.94 5.27
CA ASP A 90 5.54 -46.31 5.76
C ASP A 90 6.71 -46.71 6.69
N VAL A 91 7.95 -46.38 6.30
CA VAL A 91 9.14 -46.59 7.14
C VAL A 91 9.14 -45.73 8.40
N LEU A 92 8.76 -44.45 8.31
CA LEU A 92 8.73 -43.54 9.46
C LEU A 92 7.64 -43.94 10.48
N SER A 93 6.58 -44.61 10.02
CA SER A 93 5.44 -45.04 10.85
C SER A 93 5.69 -46.30 11.70
N PHE A 94 6.87 -46.93 11.59
CA PHE A 94 7.19 -48.11 12.41
C PHE A 94 7.27 -47.76 13.90
N ASN A 95 6.41 -48.38 14.71
CA ASN A 95 6.55 -48.35 16.17
C ASN A 95 7.50 -49.46 16.63
N ALA A 96 8.71 -49.08 17.05
CA ALA A 96 9.64 -49.98 17.73
C ALA A 96 9.06 -50.36 19.11
N GLY A 97 8.31 -51.46 19.17
CA GLY A 97 7.68 -51.97 20.41
C GLY A 97 6.32 -52.64 20.24
N ALA A 98 5.69 -52.54 19.07
CA ALA A 98 4.50 -53.33 18.75
C ALA A 98 4.91 -54.71 18.21
N GLU A 99 4.06 -55.74 18.38
CA GLU A 99 4.23 -57.05 17.73
C GLU A 99 4.08 -56.92 16.20
N VAL A 100 5.09 -56.36 15.54
CA VAL A 100 5.12 -56.24 14.09
C VAL A 100 5.51 -57.59 13.50
N LYS A 101 4.63 -58.18 12.69
CA LYS A 101 4.89 -59.44 11.99
C LYS A 101 6.13 -59.30 11.09
N LYS A 102 7.03 -60.28 11.14
CA LYS A 102 8.31 -60.28 10.38
C LYS A 102 8.09 -60.16 8.88
N GLU A 103 6.99 -60.72 8.39
CA GLU A 103 6.57 -60.68 7.00
C GLU A 103 6.28 -59.24 6.56
N HIS A 104 5.64 -58.45 7.41
CA HIS A 104 5.32 -57.04 7.15
C HIS A 104 6.57 -56.15 7.11
N ILE A 105 7.52 -56.38 8.02
CA ILE A 105 8.81 -55.66 8.02
C ILE A 105 9.59 -55.95 6.73
N ARG A 106 9.56 -57.21 6.25
CA ARG A 106 10.25 -57.63 5.03
C ARG A 106 9.68 -56.98 3.77
N GLU A 107 8.36 -56.84 3.69
CA GLU A 107 7.69 -56.18 2.57
C GLU A 107 8.08 -54.70 2.49
N ILE A 108 7.95 -53.98 3.61
CA ILE A 108 8.32 -52.55 3.67
C ILE A 108 9.81 -52.34 3.38
N TYR A 109 10.69 -53.20 3.89
CA TYR A 109 12.12 -53.13 3.59
C TYR A 109 12.42 -53.27 2.08
N LYS A 110 11.73 -54.20 1.40
CA LYS A 110 11.89 -54.44 -0.04
C LYS A 110 11.38 -53.24 -0.85
N ASP A 111 10.24 -52.69 -0.47
CA ASP A 111 9.65 -51.52 -1.14
C ASP A 111 10.49 -50.27 -0.93
N TYR A 112 11.06 -50.11 0.26
CA TYR A 112 11.98 -49.01 0.57
C TYR A 112 13.31 -49.10 -0.21
N GLN A 113 13.83 -50.30 -0.46
CA GLN A 113 15.01 -50.49 -1.33
C GLN A 113 14.76 -50.01 -2.77
N SER A 114 13.58 -50.32 -3.32
CA SER A 114 13.14 -49.81 -4.63
C SER A 114 12.99 -48.28 -4.61
N THR A 115 12.49 -47.75 -3.50
CA THR A 115 12.28 -46.32 -3.26
C THR A 115 13.58 -45.51 -3.35
N LEU A 116 14.69 -45.99 -2.79
CA LEU A 116 16.00 -45.32 -2.90
C LEU A 116 16.45 -45.15 -4.36
N THR A 117 16.17 -46.14 -5.21
CA THR A 117 16.54 -46.10 -6.63
C THR A 117 15.69 -45.08 -7.41
N ASN A 118 14.40 -44.98 -7.09
CA ASN A 118 13.51 -43.99 -7.69
C ASN A 118 13.78 -42.58 -7.17
N ALA A 119 14.04 -42.44 -5.87
CA ALA A 119 14.44 -41.17 -5.25
C ALA A 119 15.71 -40.60 -5.87
N ARG A 120 16.71 -41.43 -6.20
CA ARG A 120 17.91 -40.99 -6.92
C ARG A 120 17.57 -40.32 -8.26
N LYS A 121 16.64 -40.89 -9.03
CA LYS A 121 16.22 -40.32 -10.33
C LYS A 121 15.53 -38.97 -10.15
N LEU A 122 14.69 -38.86 -9.13
CA LEU A 122 14.01 -37.61 -8.78
C LEU A 122 14.98 -36.53 -8.33
N LEU A 123 15.94 -36.87 -7.48
CA LEU A 123 16.99 -35.94 -7.03
C LEU A 123 17.83 -35.42 -8.20
N VAL A 124 18.25 -36.30 -9.11
CA VAL A 124 19.01 -35.89 -10.30
C VAL A 124 18.18 -34.96 -11.19
N HIS A 125 16.88 -35.22 -11.35
CA HIS A 125 15.99 -34.36 -12.12
C HIS A 125 15.84 -32.97 -11.46
N ASP A 126 15.51 -32.93 -10.16
CA ASP A 126 15.19 -31.69 -9.43
C ASP A 126 16.45 -30.83 -9.24
N LEU A 127 17.61 -31.43 -8.97
CA LEU A 127 18.89 -30.72 -8.89
C LEU A 127 19.31 -30.13 -10.23
N ASN A 128 19.18 -30.87 -11.34
CA ASN A 128 19.52 -30.39 -12.68
C ASN A 128 18.57 -29.28 -13.14
N TYR A 129 17.29 -29.35 -12.76
CA TYR A 129 16.33 -28.27 -13.00
C TYR A 129 16.71 -26.98 -12.24
N ASN A 130 17.04 -27.09 -10.96
CA ASN A 130 17.46 -25.96 -10.14
C ASN A 130 18.78 -25.35 -10.61
N GLU A 131 19.75 -26.17 -11.01
CA GLU A 131 21.00 -25.71 -11.60
C GLU A 131 20.77 -24.93 -12.89
N LYS A 132 19.85 -25.39 -13.77
CA LYS A 132 19.47 -24.67 -14.99
C LYS A 132 18.74 -23.35 -14.71
N ILE A 133 17.89 -23.28 -13.68
CA ILE A 133 17.26 -22.03 -13.26
C ILE A 133 18.31 -21.06 -12.75
N TRP A 134 19.20 -21.52 -11.87
CA TRP A 134 20.29 -20.69 -11.36
C TRP A 134 21.19 -20.20 -12.48
N GLN A 135 21.59 -21.05 -13.43
CA GLN A 135 22.34 -20.64 -14.60
C GLN A 135 21.62 -19.56 -15.41
N LYS A 136 20.30 -19.70 -15.66
CA LYS A 136 19.50 -18.67 -16.35
C LYS A 136 19.41 -17.37 -15.56
N LEU A 137 19.21 -17.43 -14.25
CA LEU A 137 19.18 -16.26 -13.37
C LEU A 137 20.55 -15.58 -13.34
N THR A 138 21.62 -16.34 -13.20
CA THR A 138 22.98 -15.83 -13.26
C THR A 138 23.26 -15.18 -14.61
N GLU A 139 22.79 -15.78 -15.71
CA GLU A 139 22.91 -15.22 -17.04
C GLU A 139 22.15 -13.88 -17.17
N ILE A 140 20.92 -13.78 -16.65
CA ILE A 140 20.10 -12.57 -16.69
C ILE A 140 20.69 -11.44 -15.82
N PHE A 141 21.15 -11.75 -14.60
CA PHE A 141 21.57 -10.73 -13.64
C PHE A 141 23.07 -10.38 -13.70
N TYR A 142 23.93 -11.32 -14.11
CA TYR A 142 25.39 -11.14 -14.05
C TYR A 142 26.07 -11.05 -15.42
N THR A 143 25.35 -11.23 -16.53
CA THR A 143 25.91 -10.94 -17.86
C THR A 143 25.53 -9.54 -18.34
N ARG A 144 26.44 -8.93 -19.11
CA ARG A 144 26.24 -7.62 -19.73
C ARG A 144 25.03 -7.59 -20.67
N THR A 145 24.68 -8.72 -21.27
CA THR A 145 23.53 -8.86 -22.17
C THR A 145 22.22 -8.94 -21.38
N GLY A 146 22.19 -9.71 -20.30
CA GLY A 146 21.03 -9.79 -19.40
C GLY A 146 20.73 -8.46 -18.71
N LEU A 147 21.75 -7.78 -18.19
CA LEU A 147 21.62 -6.43 -17.62
C LEU A 147 21.05 -5.42 -18.62
N LYS A 148 21.44 -5.49 -19.89
CA LYS A 148 20.86 -4.63 -20.95
C LYS A 148 19.37 -4.91 -21.12
N GLN A 149 18.95 -6.16 -21.26
CA GLN A 149 17.52 -6.51 -21.40
C GLN A 149 16.70 -6.08 -20.18
N LEU A 150 17.22 -6.35 -18.97
CA LEU A 150 16.58 -5.97 -17.72
C LEU A 150 16.47 -4.44 -17.60
N SER A 151 17.50 -3.71 -18.02
CA SER A 151 17.49 -2.24 -17.99
C SER A 151 16.44 -1.66 -18.93
N VAL A 152 16.20 -2.22 -20.11
CA VAL A 152 15.16 -1.75 -21.04
C VAL A 152 13.77 -1.88 -20.42
N VAL A 153 13.48 -2.98 -19.74
CA VAL A 153 12.19 -3.22 -19.07
C VAL A 153 12.03 -2.31 -17.86
N ILE A 154 13.03 -2.26 -16.97
CA ILE A 154 12.97 -1.47 -15.75
C ILE A 154 12.89 0.02 -16.07
N LEU A 155 13.68 0.51 -17.02
CA LEU A 155 13.69 1.93 -17.36
C LEU A 155 12.35 2.37 -17.97
N SER A 156 11.74 1.51 -18.79
CA SER A 156 10.38 1.75 -19.30
C SER A 156 9.36 1.81 -18.17
N LEU A 157 9.43 0.89 -17.20
CA LEU A 157 8.58 0.87 -16.01
C LEU A 157 8.75 2.11 -15.13
N ILE A 158 10.00 2.53 -14.90
CA ILE A 158 10.31 3.75 -14.15
C ILE A 158 9.71 4.96 -14.86
N VAL A 159 9.86 5.07 -16.18
CA VAL A 159 9.26 6.18 -16.96
C VAL A 159 7.74 6.15 -16.84
N LEU A 160 7.11 4.98 -16.97
CA LEU A 160 5.66 4.82 -16.91
C LEU A 160 5.06 5.24 -15.56
N ILE A 161 5.81 5.06 -14.47
CA ILE A 161 5.37 5.43 -13.11
C ILE A 161 5.74 6.89 -12.79
N THR A 162 6.96 7.31 -13.10
CA THR A 162 7.48 8.62 -12.66
C THR A 162 6.98 9.77 -13.53
N LEU A 163 6.79 9.57 -14.83
CA LEU A 163 6.38 10.62 -15.76
C LEU A 163 4.98 11.17 -15.42
N PRO A 164 3.93 10.36 -15.17
CA PRO A 164 2.63 10.88 -14.76
C PRO A 164 2.67 11.64 -13.44
N VAL A 165 3.44 11.16 -12.46
CA VAL A 165 3.59 11.82 -11.16
C VAL A 165 4.31 13.17 -11.31
N ALA A 166 5.35 13.24 -12.14
CA ALA A 166 6.05 14.48 -12.44
C ALA A 166 5.15 15.48 -13.16
N ILE A 167 4.37 15.02 -14.15
CA ILE A 167 3.39 15.84 -14.87
C ILE A 167 2.32 16.37 -13.90
N TYR A 168 1.75 15.54 -13.04
CA TYR A 168 0.79 15.97 -12.02
C TYR A 168 1.36 17.08 -11.11
N ARG A 169 2.61 16.94 -10.67
CA ARG A 169 3.27 17.97 -9.84
C ARG A 169 3.54 19.27 -10.60
N TYR A 170 3.80 19.19 -11.91
CA TYR A 170 4.13 20.36 -12.73
C TYR A 170 2.89 21.08 -13.27
N ILE A 171 1.86 20.34 -13.68
CA ILE A 171 0.62 20.85 -14.32
C ILE A 171 -0.52 21.06 -13.31
N GLY A 172 -0.45 20.45 -12.11
CA GLY A 172 -1.49 20.49 -11.08
C GLY A 172 -1.62 21.81 -10.31
N PRO A 173 -1.78 22.95 -11.00
CA PRO A 173 -2.95 23.77 -10.72
C PRO A 173 -3.87 23.76 -11.95
N MET A 174 -4.63 22.69 -12.13
CA MET A 174 -5.76 22.74 -13.05
C MET A 174 -6.76 23.75 -12.48
N ALA A 175 -6.92 24.87 -13.18
CA ALA A 175 -7.95 25.84 -12.89
C ALA A 175 -9.30 25.12 -12.88
N VAL A 176 -9.97 25.12 -11.73
CA VAL A 176 -11.36 24.67 -11.68
C VAL A 176 -12.24 25.88 -11.94
N TYR A 177 -12.97 25.81 -13.04
CA TYR A 177 -13.99 26.77 -13.43
C TYR A 177 -15.33 26.36 -12.83
N ASP A 178 -16.28 27.29 -12.78
CA ASP A 178 -17.66 27.05 -12.31
C ASP A 178 -17.80 26.68 -10.83
N LEU A 179 -16.90 27.17 -9.97
CA LEU A 179 -17.14 27.15 -8.53
C LEU A 179 -18.16 28.23 -8.17
N ASP A 180 -19.02 27.93 -7.22
CA ASP A 180 -20.06 28.85 -6.76
C ASP A 180 -19.72 29.34 -5.35
N GLY A 181 -19.45 30.63 -5.23
CA GLY A 181 -19.28 31.33 -3.97
C GLY A 181 -20.52 32.15 -3.66
N GLN A 182 -20.81 32.37 -2.38
CA GLN A 182 -21.98 33.12 -1.95
C GLN A 182 -21.61 34.14 -0.88
N ILE A 183 -22.19 35.33 -0.97
CA ILE A 183 -22.10 36.35 0.07
C ILE A 183 -23.49 36.63 0.64
N PHE A 184 -23.57 36.72 1.96
CA PHE A 184 -24.75 37.09 2.71
C PHE A 184 -24.50 38.41 3.43
N TRP A 185 -25.55 39.22 3.57
CA TRP A 185 -25.48 40.45 4.36
C TRP A 185 -26.67 40.58 5.31
N LYS A 186 -26.44 41.29 6.42
CA LYS A 186 -27.47 41.76 7.34
C LYS A 186 -27.52 43.27 7.26
N SER A 187 -28.73 43.84 7.21
CA SER A 187 -28.93 45.29 7.34
C SER A 187 -29.03 45.76 8.78
N LYS A 188 -29.42 44.87 9.71
CA LYS A 188 -29.59 45.17 11.14
C LYS A 188 -29.12 44.00 12.02
N PRO A 189 -28.75 44.25 13.30
CA PRO A 189 -28.24 43.21 14.19
C PRO A 189 -29.21 42.06 14.46
N THR A 190 -30.50 42.38 14.55
CA THR A 190 -31.57 41.44 14.92
C THR A 190 -32.02 40.52 13.78
N VAL A 191 -31.58 40.80 12.55
CA VAL A 191 -31.98 40.03 11.36
C VAL A 191 -30.99 38.87 11.17
N PRO A 192 -31.45 37.61 11.03
CA PRO A 192 -30.57 36.49 10.72
C PRO A 192 -30.03 36.59 9.28
N PHE A 193 -28.94 35.89 8.97
CA PHE A 193 -28.53 35.71 7.58
C PHE A 193 -29.62 34.90 6.87
N SER A 194 -30.02 35.32 5.68
CA SER A 194 -31.06 34.65 4.90
C SER A 194 -30.68 34.60 3.43
N THR A 195 -31.23 33.63 2.71
CA THR A 195 -31.04 33.50 1.26
C THR A 195 -31.62 34.67 0.48
N GLN A 196 -32.58 35.42 1.04
CA GLN A 196 -33.11 36.64 0.42
C GLN A 196 -32.07 37.76 0.34
N ASN A 197 -31.20 37.85 1.36
CA ASN A 197 -30.09 38.80 1.41
C ASN A 197 -28.77 38.07 1.11
N SER A 198 -28.74 37.44 -0.06
CA SER A 198 -27.56 36.72 -0.53
C SER A 198 -27.37 36.87 -2.04
N ARG A 199 -26.13 36.72 -2.49
CA ARG A 199 -25.78 36.70 -3.91
C ARG A 199 -24.69 35.67 -4.16
N HIS A 200 -24.88 34.92 -5.22
CA HIS A 200 -23.90 33.99 -5.77
C HIS A 200 -22.94 34.71 -6.71
N PHE A 201 -21.70 34.26 -6.76
CA PHE A 201 -20.67 34.75 -7.68
C PHE A 201 -19.78 33.61 -8.13
N ALA A 202 -19.43 33.60 -9.41
CA ALA A 202 -18.60 32.55 -10.00
C ALA A 202 -17.14 32.69 -9.54
N VAL A 203 -16.59 31.60 -9.00
CA VAL A 203 -15.25 31.49 -8.46
C VAL A 203 -14.38 30.65 -9.38
N ILE A 204 -13.11 31.05 -9.53
CA ILE A 204 -12.12 30.28 -10.28
C ILE A 204 -11.01 29.87 -9.31
N ALA A 205 -10.78 28.57 -9.19
CA ALA A 205 -9.68 28.02 -8.38
C ALA A 205 -8.48 27.68 -9.27
N ASP A 206 -7.71 28.71 -9.63
CA ASP A 206 -6.51 28.61 -10.48
C ASP A 206 -5.22 29.04 -9.74
N ASN A 207 -5.28 29.13 -8.41
CA ASN A 207 -4.17 29.60 -7.57
C ASN A 207 -3.71 31.04 -7.90
N LYS A 208 -4.52 31.83 -8.61
CA LYS A 208 -4.29 33.28 -8.81
C LYS A 208 -5.21 34.09 -7.93
N SER A 209 -4.73 35.26 -7.51
CA SER A 209 -5.59 36.24 -6.87
C SER A 209 -6.46 36.92 -7.93
N ARG A 210 -7.77 36.89 -7.73
CA ARG A 210 -8.77 37.44 -8.62
C ARG A 210 -9.72 38.32 -7.84
N GLU A 211 -10.30 39.28 -8.55
CA GLU A 211 -11.32 40.16 -8.00
C GLU A 211 -12.70 39.72 -8.48
N TYR A 212 -13.60 39.51 -7.54
CA TYR A 212 -14.99 39.10 -7.75
C TYR A 212 -15.90 40.26 -7.35
N ALA A 213 -16.83 40.63 -8.23
CA ALA A 213 -17.78 41.71 -7.97
C ALA A 213 -19.17 41.13 -7.70
N VAL A 214 -19.84 41.69 -6.71
CA VAL A 214 -21.23 41.40 -6.36
C VAL A 214 -21.99 42.72 -6.37
N ASP A 215 -22.84 42.90 -7.37
CA ASP A 215 -23.64 44.11 -7.55
C ASP A 215 -25.03 43.96 -6.92
N PHE A 216 -25.51 45.03 -6.28
CA PHE A 216 -26.85 45.12 -5.71
C PHE A 216 -27.81 45.88 -6.63
N THR A 217 -29.04 45.36 -6.77
CA THR A 217 -30.10 45.99 -7.57
C THR A 217 -30.43 47.39 -7.07
N ASP A 218 -30.43 47.57 -5.75
CA ASP A 218 -30.63 48.83 -5.03
C ASP A 218 -29.52 49.01 -3.98
N PRO A 219 -29.20 50.24 -3.55
CA PRO A 219 -28.23 50.44 -2.46
C PRO A 219 -28.71 49.77 -1.16
N GLU A 220 -27.84 48.99 -0.54
CA GLU A 220 -28.11 48.20 0.66
C GLU A 220 -27.35 48.76 1.87
N ASP A 221 -28.00 48.76 3.03
CA ASP A 221 -27.33 49.00 4.31
C ASP A 221 -26.71 47.68 4.80
N ILE A 222 -25.43 47.70 5.15
CA ILE A 222 -24.65 46.52 5.56
C ILE A 222 -24.16 46.69 6.99
N PHE A 223 -24.81 45.98 7.89
CA PHE A 223 -24.38 45.80 9.27
C PHE A 223 -23.30 44.73 9.40
N MET A 224 -23.43 43.59 8.70
CA MET A 224 -22.52 42.44 8.84
C MET A 224 -22.50 41.62 7.56
N LEU A 225 -21.37 40.98 7.27
CA LEU A 225 -21.20 40.09 6.13
C LEU A 225 -20.94 38.65 6.59
N ARG A 226 -21.44 37.71 5.82
CA ARG A 226 -20.99 36.31 5.82
C ARG A 226 -20.56 35.94 4.40
N LEU A 227 -19.38 35.36 4.28
CA LEU A 227 -18.81 34.91 3.03
C LEU A 227 -18.66 33.40 3.06
N ASP A 228 -19.29 32.75 2.09
CA ASP A 228 -19.26 31.31 1.85
C ASP A 228 -18.46 31.13 0.56
N PRO A 229 -17.12 31.07 0.63
CA PRO A 229 -16.27 31.25 -0.54
C PRO A 229 -16.45 30.16 -1.59
N VAL A 230 -16.51 28.88 -1.20
CA VAL A 230 -16.86 27.73 -2.07
C VAL A 230 -17.19 26.52 -1.19
N ASN A 231 -18.25 25.77 -1.51
CA ASN A 231 -18.57 24.48 -0.87
C ASN A 231 -18.02 23.27 -1.67
N LYS A 232 -16.70 23.04 -1.63
CA LYS A 232 -16.06 21.87 -2.28
C LYS A 232 -14.87 21.32 -1.48
N HIS A 233 -14.84 20.00 -1.28
CA HIS A 233 -13.83 19.27 -0.51
C HIS A 233 -12.41 19.24 -1.08
N TYR A 234 -12.23 19.41 -2.39
CA TYR A 234 -10.89 19.37 -3.03
C TYR A 234 -10.10 20.67 -2.89
N LEU A 235 -10.65 21.67 -2.18
CA LEU A 235 -9.98 22.94 -1.93
C LEU A 235 -9.03 22.82 -0.74
N THR A 236 -7.79 23.21 -0.97
CA THR A 236 -6.74 23.15 0.07
C THR A 236 -6.63 24.44 0.87
N GLU A 237 -6.85 25.58 0.21
CA GLU A 237 -6.66 26.90 0.81
C GLU A 237 -7.51 27.93 0.07
N ILE A 238 -8.13 28.83 0.82
CA ILE A 238 -8.73 30.06 0.29
C ILE A 238 -8.05 31.22 0.98
N GLU A 239 -7.48 32.12 0.18
CA GLU A 239 -6.83 33.33 0.66
C GLU A 239 -7.64 34.54 0.24
N ILE A 240 -8.10 35.34 1.19
CA ILE A 240 -8.82 36.58 0.92
C ILE A 240 -7.88 37.72 1.28
N GLN A 241 -7.68 38.64 0.33
CA GLN A 241 -6.74 39.77 0.47
C GLN A 241 -7.45 41.06 0.86
N SER A 242 -8.65 41.30 0.32
CA SER A 242 -9.45 42.47 0.69
C SER A 242 -10.90 42.29 0.30
N ILE A 243 -11.80 42.92 1.07
CA ILE A 243 -13.20 43.12 0.68
C ILE A 243 -13.46 44.63 0.65
N ARG A 244 -13.98 45.16 -0.46
CA ARG A 244 -14.33 46.58 -0.60
C ARG A 244 -15.83 46.74 -0.77
N LEU A 245 -16.39 47.69 -0.03
CA LEU A 245 -17.78 48.14 -0.12
C LEU A 245 -17.79 49.42 -0.93
N LEU A 246 -18.48 49.40 -2.06
CA LEU A 246 -18.59 50.50 -3.01
C LEU A 246 -20.03 51.01 -3.03
N GLY A 247 -20.19 52.33 -3.04
CA GLY A 247 -21.46 53.01 -3.17
C GLY A 247 -21.83 53.25 -4.64
N GLN A 248 -22.74 54.19 -4.87
CA GLN A 248 -23.06 54.68 -6.20
C GLN A 248 -21.78 55.15 -6.93
N ASP A 249 -21.70 54.94 -8.24
CA ASP A 249 -20.58 55.37 -9.09
C ASP A 249 -19.20 54.79 -8.66
N ASP A 250 -19.19 53.57 -8.12
CA ASP A 250 -18.00 52.84 -7.64
C ASP A 250 -17.20 53.62 -6.56
N VAL A 251 -17.82 54.56 -5.84
CA VAL A 251 -17.19 55.29 -4.74
C VAL A 251 -16.87 54.34 -3.59
N LEU A 252 -15.60 54.28 -3.17
CA LEU A 252 -15.17 53.45 -2.04
C LEU A 252 -15.77 53.98 -0.73
N LEU A 253 -16.72 53.25 -0.16
CA LEU A 253 -17.29 53.54 1.16
C LEU A 253 -16.41 52.98 2.26
N ARG A 254 -15.97 51.72 2.10
CA ARG A 254 -15.12 51.05 3.07
C ARG A 254 -14.25 49.98 2.44
N GLN A 255 -13.03 49.85 2.92
CA GLN A 255 -12.16 48.71 2.64
C GLN A 255 -11.94 47.92 3.92
N LEU A 256 -12.35 46.66 3.91
CA LEU A 256 -12.11 45.71 4.97
C LEU A 256 -10.73 45.11 4.71
N LEU A 257 -9.73 45.70 5.36
CA LEU A 257 -8.37 45.19 5.41
C LEU A 257 -8.26 44.16 6.54
N PHE A 258 -7.40 43.18 6.34
CA PHE A 258 -7.18 42.11 7.31
C PHE A 258 -6.08 42.48 8.31
N ASP A 259 -6.23 43.67 8.90
CA ASP A 259 -5.44 44.18 10.02
C ASP A 259 -6.18 43.96 11.35
N ASN A 260 -5.58 44.32 12.50
CA ASN A 260 -6.16 44.12 13.83
C ASN A 260 -7.45 44.93 14.11
N SER A 261 -7.93 45.75 13.18
CA SER A 261 -9.13 46.57 13.37
C SER A 261 -10.45 45.81 13.15
N MET A 262 -10.43 44.67 12.45
CA MET A 262 -11.64 43.91 12.12
C MET A 262 -11.49 42.43 12.50
N TYR A 263 -12.50 41.90 13.21
CA TYR A 263 -12.53 40.49 13.60
C TYR A 263 -13.40 39.71 12.61
N TRP A 264 -12.85 38.62 12.08
CA TRP A 264 -13.58 37.64 11.30
C TRP A 264 -13.56 36.31 12.04
N SER A 265 -14.72 35.68 12.18
CA SER A 265 -14.81 34.29 12.63
C SER A 265 -14.83 33.36 11.42
N CYS A 266 -14.25 32.17 11.58
CA CYS A 266 -14.29 31.10 10.57
C CYS A 266 -14.98 29.91 11.21
N ASP A 267 -16.04 29.43 10.57
CA ASP A 267 -16.77 28.24 10.95
C ASP A 267 -16.53 27.13 9.90
N ASN A 268 -16.46 25.88 10.33
CA ASN A 268 -16.05 24.73 9.51
C ASN A 268 -14.66 24.88 8.84
N CYS A 269 -13.74 25.56 9.53
CA CYS A 269 -12.36 25.78 9.07
C CYS A 269 -11.36 25.11 10.02
N ILE A 270 -10.27 24.55 9.49
CA ILE A 270 -9.15 24.00 10.29
C ILE A 270 -8.37 25.12 10.98
N GLY A 271 -8.39 26.33 10.40
CA GLY A 271 -7.79 27.51 11.00
C GLY A 271 -7.96 28.73 10.12
N LEU A 272 -7.88 29.90 10.76
CA LEU A 272 -7.80 31.20 10.11
C LEU A 272 -6.42 31.81 10.42
N GLU A 273 -5.47 31.65 9.50
CA GLU A 273 -4.17 32.28 9.62
C GLU A 273 -4.28 33.73 9.17
N LYS A 274 -3.99 34.66 10.08
CA LYS A 274 -3.93 36.10 9.78
C LYS A 274 -2.49 36.48 9.47
N ASN A 275 -2.20 36.75 8.21
CA ASN A 275 -0.95 37.38 7.80
C ASN A 275 -1.24 38.86 7.56
N SER A 276 -0.21 39.72 7.62
CA SER A 276 -0.36 41.19 7.55
C SER A 276 -1.13 41.70 6.32
N ASN A 277 -1.28 40.88 5.27
CA ASN A 277 -1.87 41.24 3.98
C ASN A 277 -3.04 40.34 3.54
N ALA A 278 -3.40 39.30 4.29
CA ALA A 278 -4.46 38.36 3.89
C ALA A 278 -4.96 37.46 5.03
N TYR A 279 -6.22 37.02 4.94
CA TYR A 279 -6.70 35.83 5.64
C TYR A 279 -6.47 34.59 4.80
N ARG A 280 -5.91 33.56 5.41
CA ARG A 280 -5.87 32.21 4.85
C ARG A 280 -6.74 31.30 5.68
N MET A 281 -7.72 30.70 5.02
CA MET A 281 -8.55 29.67 5.60
C MET A 281 -8.29 28.34 4.91
N ARG A 282 -8.35 27.26 5.70
CA ARG A 282 -8.36 25.89 5.20
C ARG A 282 -9.71 25.26 5.57
N PRO A 283 -10.53 24.82 4.60
CA PRO A 283 -11.79 24.13 4.88
C PRO A 283 -11.53 22.89 5.75
N ALA A 284 -12.32 22.69 6.80
CA ALA A 284 -12.31 21.44 7.58
C ALA A 284 -13.30 20.42 7.00
N ASN A 285 -14.50 20.90 6.66
CA ASN A 285 -15.61 20.11 6.14
C ASN A 285 -16.23 20.82 4.92
N ASN A 286 -17.33 20.27 4.40
CA ASN A 286 -18.24 21.00 3.53
C ASN A 286 -18.73 22.29 4.22
N ASP A 287 -19.03 23.30 3.42
CA ASP A 287 -19.58 24.59 3.85
C ASP A 287 -18.71 25.39 4.84
N PRO A 288 -17.45 25.73 4.48
CA PRO A 288 -16.68 26.68 5.27
C PRO A 288 -17.23 28.10 5.04
N PHE A 289 -17.38 28.89 6.11
CA PHE A 289 -17.81 30.28 5.97
C PHE A 289 -17.12 31.22 6.95
N LEU A 290 -17.03 32.48 6.54
CA LEU A 290 -16.42 33.57 7.28
C LEU A 290 -17.48 34.59 7.67
N THR A 291 -17.52 35.00 8.93
CA THR A 291 -18.45 36.04 9.39
C THR A 291 -17.67 37.25 9.89
N SER A 292 -18.05 38.44 9.43
CA SER A 292 -17.42 39.69 9.83
C SER A 292 -17.94 40.18 11.19
N SER A 293 -17.16 41.00 11.88
CA SER A 293 -17.68 41.89 12.92
C SER A 293 -18.61 42.95 12.31
N ALA A 294 -19.29 43.72 13.18
CA ALA A 294 -20.16 44.81 12.73
C ALA A 294 -19.40 45.84 11.88
N ILE A 295 -19.97 46.20 10.73
CA ILE A 295 -19.42 47.12 9.73
C ILE A 295 -20.12 48.47 9.80
N ASN A 296 -21.46 48.46 9.85
CA ASN A 296 -22.33 49.64 9.90
C ASN A 296 -22.13 50.60 8.70
N GLU A 297 -22.16 50.06 7.48
CA GLU A 297 -22.02 50.85 6.26
C GLU A 297 -23.39 51.05 5.58
N LYS A 298 -23.64 52.22 5.00
CA LYS A 298 -24.92 52.56 4.37
C LYS A 298 -24.77 52.78 2.87
N GLY A 299 -25.81 52.46 2.12
CA GLY A 299 -25.87 52.74 0.68
C GLY A 299 -24.82 52.00 -0.15
N VAL A 300 -24.47 50.78 0.25
CA VAL A 300 -23.54 49.92 -0.50
C VAL A 300 -24.24 49.44 -1.77
N LYS A 301 -23.66 49.74 -2.93
CA LYS A 301 -24.18 49.32 -4.24
C LYS A 301 -23.46 48.09 -4.80
N LYS A 302 -22.23 47.86 -4.38
CA LYS A 302 -21.38 46.78 -4.88
C LYS A 302 -20.35 46.34 -3.85
N ILE A 303 -20.08 45.05 -3.80
CA ILE A 303 -18.99 44.47 -3.02
C ILE A 303 -17.96 43.89 -3.98
N THR A 304 -16.69 44.22 -3.77
CA THR A 304 -15.60 43.53 -4.47
C THR A 304 -14.76 42.72 -3.49
N ILE A 305 -14.45 41.49 -3.86
CA ILE A 305 -13.72 40.52 -3.05
C ILE A 305 -12.48 40.13 -3.83
N LYS A 306 -11.30 40.45 -3.30
CA LYS A 306 -10.03 39.99 -3.87
C LYS A 306 -9.62 38.72 -3.15
N MET A 307 -9.68 37.58 -3.84
CA MET A 307 -9.36 36.28 -3.25
C MET A 307 -8.64 35.33 -4.22
N ARG A 308 -7.92 34.36 -3.67
CA ARG A 308 -7.24 33.26 -4.35
C ARG A 308 -7.79 31.95 -3.80
N ALA A 309 -8.41 31.15 -4.65
CA ALA A 309 -8.85 29.79 -4.31
C ALA A 309 -7.82 28.77 -4.84
N VAL A 310 -7.34 27.90 -3.96
CA VAL A 310 -6.36 26.87 -4.28
C VAL A 310 -7.06 25.52 -4.33
N SER A 311 -7.26 25.03 -5.54
CA SER A 311 -7.72 23.66 -5.79
C SER A 311 -6.51 22.73 -5.84
N LYS A 312 -6.51 21.68 -5.02
CA LYS A 312 -5.62 20.52 -5.21
C LYS A 312 -6.48 19.28 -5.29
N LYS A 313 -6.81 18.88 -6.52
CA LYS A 313 -7.28 17.51 -6.79
C LYS A 313 -6.16 16.54 -6.43
N THR A 314 -6.49 15.39 -5.87
CA THR A 314 -5.51 14.33 -5.62
C THR A 314 -4.94 13.78 -6.94
N PHE A 315 -3.79 13.11 -6.89
CA PHE A 315 -3.19 12.47 -8.08
C PHE A 315 -4.17 11.54 -8.79
N TRP A 316 -4.96 10.79 -8.02
CA TRP A 316 -5.93 9.85 -8.58
C TRP A 316 -7.12 10.54 -9.24
N GLU A 317 -7.65 11.60 -8.63
CA GLU A 317 -8.74 12.40 -9.24
C GLU A 317 -8.27 13.08 -10.53
N TRP A 318 -7.00 13.53 -10.58
CA TRP A 318 -6.39 14.07 -11.78
C TRP A 318 -6.15 13.01 -12.86
N ALA A 319 -5.56 11.86 -12.49
CA ALA A 319 -5.19 10.80 -13.43
C ALA A 319 -6.40 10.06 -14.00
N LEU A 320 -7.47 9.92 -13.22
CA LEU A 320 -8.66 9.16 -13.60
C LEU A 320 -9.81 10.04 -14.08
N GLY A 321 -9.74 11.37 -13.88
CA GLY A 321 -10.85 12.28 -14.19
C GLY A 321 -12.12 12.03 -13.36
N ILE A 322 -12.02 11.24 -12.30
CA ILE A 322 -13.13 10.89 -11.41
C ILE A 322 -13.17 11.94 -10.30
N GLU A 323 -14.20 12.77 -10.29
CA GLU A 323 -14.55 13.53 -9.10
C GLU A 323 -15.17 12.53 -8.12
N LYS A 324 -14.43 12.15 -7.08
CA LYS A 324 -14.98 11.31 -6.03
C LYS A 324 -16.07 12.12 -5.32
N ASN A 325 -17.32 11.86 -5.67
CA ASN A 325 -18.46 12.08 -4.78
C ASN A 325 -18.33 11.06 -3.63
N LEU A 326 -17.42 11.32 -2.70
CA LEU A 326 -17.47 10.71 -1.38
C LEU A 326 -18.54 11.47 -0.60
N GLU A 327 -19.80 11.11 -0.85
CA GLU A 327 -20.85 11.29 0.14
C GLU A 327 -20.49 10.39 1.33
N PHE A 328 -20.21 11.01 2.47
CA PHE A 328 -20.25 10.38 3.78
C PHE A 328 -21.24 11.13 4.64
#